data_AF-A0A9E2NRS8-F1
#
_entry.id   AF-A0A9E2NRS8-F1
#
_cell.length_a   1.000
_cell.length_b   1.000
_cell.length_c   1.000
_cell.angle_alpha   90.00
_cell.angle_beta   90.00
_cell.angle_gamma   90.00
#
_symmetry.space_group_name_H-M   'P 1'
#
loop_
_entity.id
_entity.type
_entity.pdbx_description
1 polymer ?
#
loop_
_entity_poly.entity_id
_entity_poly.type
_entity_poly.pdbx_seq_one_letter_code
_entity_poly.pdbx_strand_id
1 'polypeptide(L)'
;MPKDNLHGFNTTLQQVDERYAWINDMIKARQELVLQYMKLLNLPLPNQDKSAIAQCYPSYEDITTFCEHLIDYVSHGHFDLYPKIISLIENASGRSLSIAHRVLPKIEETTEFLMRFNDRYAENMDESKLKTLKQDLSTVGRCLEQRFKNEDRLIIGLRLVHSIVSGKFN
;
A
#
# COMPACT_ATOMS: atom_id res chain seq x y z
N MET A 1 1.19 15.93 19.57
CA MET A 1 0.57 14.64 19.19
C MET A 1 -0.05 14.82 17.82
N PRO A 2 0.50 14.30 16.72
CA PRO A 2 -0.23 14.29 15.47
C PRO A 2 -1.33 13.23 15.59
N LYS A 3 -2.52 13.69 15.96
CA LYS A 3 -3.79 13.01 15.66
C LYS A 3 -4.01 13.15 14.15
N ASP A 4 -4.65 12.15 13.55
CA ASP A 4 -5.02 12.05 12.12
C ASP A 4 -3.95 11.53 11.17
N ASN A 5 -3.89 10.20 10.99
CA ASN A 5 -3.28 9.62 9.78
C ASN A 5 -3.98 8.35 9.27
N LEU A 6 -5.08 7.90 9.90
CA LEU A 6 -5.87 6.75 9.38
C LEU A 6 -6.91 7.16 8.34
N HIS A 7 -7.29 8.43 8.24
CA HIS A 7 -8.28 8.90 7.26
C HIS A 7 -7.79 8.86 5.80
N GLY A 8 -6.49 8.66 5.55
CA GLY A 8 -5.91 8.63 4.20
C GLY A 8 -5.90 7.26 3.50
N PHE A 9 -5.99 6.16 4.25
CA PHE A 9 -5.87 4.80 3.69
C PHE A 9 -7.25 4.19 3.43
N ASN A 10 -7.62 4.06 2.16
CA ASN A 10 -8.83 3.35 1.76
C ASN A 10 -8.64 1.83 1.95
N THR A 11 -9.23 1.27 2.99
CA THR A 11 -9.16 -0.16 3.33
C THR A 11 -10.53 -0.85 3.23
N THR A 12 -11.53 -0.20 2.63
CA THR A 12 -12.88 -0.73 2.56
C THR A 12 -12.98 -1.84 1.51
N LEU A 13 -13.45 -3.02 1.93
CA LEU A 13 -13.76 -4.11 1.00
C LEU A 13 -14.83 -3.68 0.00
N GLN A 14 -14.69 -4.17 -1.21
CA GLN A 14 -15.48 -3.74 -2.34
C GLN A 14 -16.55 -4.80 -2.64
N GLN A 15 -17.77 -4.35 -2.92
CA GLN A 15 -18.77 -5.22 -3.54
C GLN A 15 -18.36 -5.41 -5.00
N VAL A 16 -18.00 -6.65 -5.34
CA VAL A 16 -17.50 -7.04 -6.66
C VAL A 16 -18.06 -8.42 -7.02
N ASP A 17 -18.26 -8.67 -8.31
CA ASP A 17 -18.60 -10.01 -8.79
C ASP A 17 -17.51 -11.02 -8.41
N GLU A 18 -17.86 -12.30 -8.30
CA GLU A 18 -16.92 -13.38 -7.90
C GLU A 18 -15.66 -13.43 -8.78
N ARG A 19 -15.80 -13.17 -10.08
CA ARG A 19 -14.67 -13.08 -11.03
C ARG A 19 -13.66 -11.97 -10.72
N TYR A 20 -14.01 -11.04 -9.84
CA TYR A 20 -13.19 -9.93 -9.38
C TYR A 20 -12.83 -10.05 -7.89
N ALA A 21 -13.00 -11.24 -7.28
CA ALA A 21 -12.66 -11.48 -5.88
C ALA A 21 -11.21 -11.11 -5.53
N TRP A 22 -10.29 -11.22 -6.49
CA TRP A 22 -8.88 -10.82 -6.35
C TRP A 22 -8.70 -9.33 -5.99
N ILE A 23 -9.67 -8.46 -6.30
CA ILE A 23 -9.66 -7.06 -5.83
C ILE A 23 -9.74 -7.01 -4.30
N ASN A 24 -10.60 -7.85 -3.72
CA ASN A 24 -10.75 -7.92 -2.27
C ASN A 24 -9.55 -8.60 -1.61
N ASP A 25 -8.89 -9.54 -2.27
CA ASP A 25 -7.65 -10.13 -1.74
C ASP A 25 -6.52 -9.10 -1.65
N MET A 26 -6.40 -8.24 -2.66
CA MET A 26 -5.49 -7.11 -2.61
C MET A 26 -5.83 -6.11 -1.49
N ILE A 27 -7.13 -5.83 -1.24
CA ILE A 27 -7.54 -4.95 -0.15
C ILE A 27 -7.30 -5.57 1.22
N LYS A 28 -7.43 -6.89 1.37
CA LYS A 28 -7.02 -7.60 2.60
C LYS A 28 -5.51 -7.46 2.82
N ALA A 29 -4.70 -7.67 1.78
CA ALA A 29 -3.25 -7.44 1.89
C ALA A 29 -2.92 -5.98 2.26
N ARG A 30 -3.67 -5.01 1.72
CA ARG A 30 -3.59 -3.59 2.13
C ARG A 30 -3.92 -3.39 3.61
N GLN A 31 -4.97 -4.04 4.11
CA GLN A 31 -5.39 -3.96 5.51
C GLN A 31 -4.27 -4.47 6.43
N GLU A 32 -3.71 -5.65 6.14
CA GLU A 32 -2.62 -6.21 6.93
C GLU A 32 -1.38 -5.31 6.92
N LEU A 33 -1.00 -4.79 5.74
CA LEU A 33 0.11 -3.84 5.63
C LEU A 33 -0.12 -2.57 6.48
N VAL A 34 -1.33 -2.01 6.45
CA VAL A 34 -1.70 -0.85 7.27
C VAL A 34 -1.67 -1.18 8.76
N LEU A 35 -2.11 -2.38 9.16
CA LEU A 35 -2.04 -2.81 10.56
C LEU A 35 -0.58 -2.88 11.05
N GLN A 36 0.32 -3.49 10.27
CA GLN A 36 1.74 -3.54 10.62
C GLN A 36 2.37 -2.14 10.66
N TYR A 37 2.02 -1.27 9.70
CA TYR A 37 2.46 0.12 9.70
C TYR A 37 2.03 0.87 10.96
N MET A 38 0.76 0.73 11.36
CA MET A 38 0.20 1.39 12.54
C MET A 38 0.81 0.85 13.83
N LYS A 39 1.11 -0.45 13.90
CA LYS A 39 1.84 -1.06 15.01
C LYS A 39 3.19 -0.36 15.19
N LEU A 40 3.98 -0.20 14.12
CA LEU A 40 5.27 0.49 14.19
C LEU A 40 5.18 1.97 14.57
N LEU A 41 4.16 2.69 14.07
CA LEU A 41 3.97 4.11 14.41
C LEU A 41 3.61 4.35 15.88
N ASN A 42 2.91 3.41 16.51
CA ASN A 42 2.46 3.53 17.88
C ASN A 42 3.53 3.13 18.91
N LEU A 43 4.65 2.57 18.47
CA LEU A 43 5.76 2.22 19.35
C LEU A 43 6.68 3.45 19.57
N PRO A 44 7.10 3.71 20.82
CA PRO A 44 8.09 4.73 21.12
C PRO A 44 9.42 4.42 20.40
N LEU A 45 10.25 5.44 20.18
CA LEU A 45 11.58 5.31 19.58
C LEU A 45 12.65 5.88 20.51
N PRO A 46 13.88 5.31 20.51
CA PRO A 46 14.90 5.69 21.49
C PRO A 46 15.17 7.19 21.43
N ASN A 47 15.22 7.82 22.62
CA ASN A 47 15.50 9.24 22.85
C ASN A 47 14.38 10.25 22.49
N GLN A 48 13.20 9.80 22.06
CA GLN A 48 12.09 10.73 21.77
C GLN A 48 11.18 11.02 22.98
N ASP A 49 11.20 10.18 24.01
CA ASP A 49 10.23 10.30 25.10
C ASP A 49 10.82 9.77 26.42
N LYS A 50 11.33 10.68 27.27
CA LYS A 50 12.09 10.33 28.50
C LYS A 50 11.20 10.09 29.73
N SER A 51 9.89 10.26 29.61
CA SER A 51 8.95 10.15 30.74
C SER A 51 8.12 8.86 30.65
N ALA A 52 8.57 7.82 31.37
CA ALA A 52 7.80 6.71 31.95
C ALA A 52 8.35 5.29 31.65
N ILE A 53 8.63 4.59 32.77
CA ILE A 53 8.39 3.17 33.10
C ILE A 53 8.02 2.26 31.90
N ALA A 54 9.00 1.45 31.46
CA ALA A 54 8.87 0.37 30.47
C ALA A 54 8.33 0.77 29.09
N GLN A 55 9.07 1.59 28.34
CA GLN A 55 8.84 1.76 26.90
C GLN A 55 9.25 0.51 26.12
N CYS A 56 8.33 -0.03 25.31
CA CYS A 56 8.62 -1.06 24.33
C CYS A 56 8.96 -0.41 22.99
N TYR A 57 10.21 -0.49 22.54
CA TYR A 57 10.64 -0.03 21.23
C TYR A 57 10.25 -1.06 20.15
N PRO A 58 10.10 -0.66 18.87
CA PRO A 58 9.92 -1.65 17.80
C PRO A 58 11.10 -2.61 17.80
N SER A 59 10.77 -3.90 17.91
CA SER A 59 11.74 -4.97 17.78
C SER A 59 12.18 -5.12 16.34
N TYR A 60 13.30 -5.81 16.12
CA TYR A 60 13.72 -6.21 14.78
C TYR A 60 12.61 -7.00 14.07
N GLU A 61 11.98 -7.93 14.78
CA GLU A 61 10.88 -8.75 14.27
C GLU A 61 9.70 -7.89 13.80
N ASP A 62 9.29 -6.88 14.57
CA ASP A 62 8.20 -5.96 14.17
C ASP A 62 8.49 -5.27 12.83
N ILE A 63 9.75 -4.88 12.61
CA ILE A 63 10.18 -4.17 11.42
C ILE A 63 10.31 -5.12 10.24
N THR A 64 10.89 -6.31 10.44
CA THR A 64 10.98 -7.35 9.42
C THR A 64 9.59 -7.80 8.98
N THR A 65 8.66 -8.04 9.91
CA THR A 65 7.27 -8.38 9.57
C THR A 65 6.59 -7.29 8.74
N PHE A 66 6.80 -6.02 9.05
CA PHE A 66 6.27 -4.93 8.21
C PHE A 66 6.88 -4.96 6.79
N CYS A 67 8.19 -5.16 6.68
CA CYS A 67 8.90 -5.28 5.40
C CYS A 67 8.40 -6.46 4.56
N GLU A 68 8.15 -7.62 5.17
CA GLU A 68 7.57 -8.80 4.50
C GLU A 68 6.20 -8.48 3.90
N HIS A 69 5.28 -7.90 4.70
CA HIS A 69 3.96 -7.50 4.21
C HIS A 69 4.05 -6.43 3.12
N LEU A 70 5.03 -5.52 3.21
CA LEU A 70 5.26 -4.49 2.21
C LEU A 70 5.66 -5.11 0.87
N ILE A 71 6.61 -6.05 0.88
CA ILE A 71 7.07 -6.73 -0.33
C ILE A 71 5.96 -7.60 -0.92
N ASP A 72 5.22 -8.34 -0.11
CA ASP A 72 4.10 -9.15 -0.57
C ASP A 72 3.03 -8.28 -1.25
N TYR A 73 2.66 -7.15 -0.62
CA TYR A 73 1.70 -6.20 -1.17
C TYR A 73 2.18 -5.56 -2.47
N VAL A 74 3.45 -5.17 -2.51
CA VAL A 74 4.06 -4.57 -3.71
C VAL A 74 4.05 -5.57 -4.86
N SER A 75 4.49 -6.80 -4.59
CA SER A 75 4.59 -7.91 -5.54
C SER A 75 3.22 -8.35 -6.06
N HIS A 76 2.21 -8.47 -5.17
CA HIS A 76 0.84 -8.80 -5.56
C HIS A 76 0.26 -7.76 -6.54
N GLY A 77 0.57 -6.48 -6.33
CA GLY A 77 0.23 -5.42 -7.26
C GLY A 77 0.80 -5.65 -8.66
N HIS A 78 2.13 -5.77 -8.75
CA HIS A 78 2.85 -5.84 -10.02
C HIS A 78 2.64 -7.13 -10.81
N PHE A 79 2.58 -8.27 -10.11
CA PHE A 79 2.54 -9.58 -10.78
C PHE A 79 1.13 -10.13 -10.94
N ASP A 80 0.14 -9.62 -10.22
CA ASP A 80 -1.24 -10.11 -10.31
C ASP A 80 -2.25 -9.00 -10.63
N LEU A 81 -2.37 -8.00 -9.77
CA LEU A 81 -3.46 -7.01 -9.85
C LEU A 81 -3.41 -6.16 -11.12
N TYR A 82 -2.29 -5.47 -11.35
CA TYR A 82 -2.20 -4.47 -12.42
C TYR A 82 -2.31 -5.11 -13.80
N PRO A 83 -1.59 -6.21 -14.12
CA PRO A 83 -1.72 -6.87 -15.43
C PRO A 83 -3.16 -7.32 -15.72
N LYS A 84 -3.86 -7.88 -14.73
CA LYS A 84 -5.27 -8.27 -14.86
C LYS A 84 -6.18 -7.09 -15.17
N ILE A 85 -6.05 -5.99 -14.42
CA ILE A 85 -6.85 -4.78 -14.64
C ILE A 85 -6.62 -4.23 -16.05
N ILE A 86 -5.35 -4.09 -16.45
CA ILE A 86 -4.97 -3.54 -17.76
C ILE A 86 -5.57 -4.39 -18.88
N SER A 87 -5.39 -5.71 -18.84
CA SER A 87 -5.91 -6.64 -19.84
C SER A 87 -7.43 -6.55 -19.97
N LEU A 88 -8.17 -6.55 -18.85
CA LEU A 88 -9.63 -6.45 -18.85
C LEU A 88 -10.12 -5.13 -19.46
N ILE A 89 -9.41 -4.04 -19.16
CA ILE A 89 -9.72 -2.71 -19.67
C ILE A 89 -9.47 -2.60 -21.18
N GLU A 90 -8.33 -3.13 -21.66
CA GLU A 90 -7.95 -3.11 -23.07
C GLU A 90 -8.92 -3.91 -23.92
N ASN A 91 -9.27 -5.12 -23.47
CA ASN A 91 -10.22 -6.01 -24.15
C ASN A 91 -11.61 -5.40 -24.32
N ALA A 92 -12.02 -4.54 -23.40
CA ALA A 92 -13.37 -3.98 -23.39
C ALA A 92 -13.52 -2.66 -24.16
N SER A 93 -12.46 -1.85 -24.24
CA SER A 93 -12.55 -0.48 -24.78
C SER A 93 -11.93 -0.31 -26.16
N GLY A 94 -11.15 -1.29 -26.65
CA GLY A 94 -10.49 -1.25 -27.97
C GLY A 94 -9.53 -0.08 -28.16
N ARG A 95 -9.28 0.72 -27.11
CA ARG A 95 -8.34 1.84 -27.06
C ARG A 95 -7.44 1.63 -25.84
N SER A 96 -6.13 1.70 -26.05
CA SER A 96 -5.12 1.77 -24.98
C SER A 96 -5.55 2.84 -23.95
N LEU A 97 -5.70 2.44 -22.69
CA LEU A 97 -6.33 3.30 -21.69
C LEU A 97 -5.36 4.38 -21.19
N SER A 98 -5.73 5.65 -21.40
CA SER A 98 -5.00 6.81 -20.85
C SER A 98 -4.82 6.76 -19.32
N ILE A 99 -5.70 6.05 -18.60
CA ILE A 99 -5.60 5.95 -17.14
C ILE A 99 -4.42 5.08 -16.71
N ALA A 100 -4.19 3.93 -17.35
CA ALA A 100 -3.11 3.02 -17.00
C ALA A 100 -1.76 3.70 -17.26
N HIS A 101 -1.61 4.33 -18.43
CA HIS A 101 -0.43 5.14 -18.77
C HIS A 101 -0.16 6.30 -17.80
N ARG A 102 -1.20 6.85 -17.15
CA ARG A 102 -1.04 7.93 -16.17
C ARG A 102 -0.77 7.42 -14.75
N VAL A 103 -1.24 6.23 -14.43
CA VAL A 103 -1.26 5.69 -13.07
C VAL A 103 -0.06 4.79 -12.80
N LEU A 104 0.31 3.92 -13.76
CA LEU A 104 1.43 2.97 -13.58
C LEU A 104 2.77 3.67 -13.28
N PRO A 105 3.18 4.75 -13.97
CA PRO A 105 4.42 5.43 -13.63
C PRO A 105 4.45 5.94 -12.19
N LYS A 106 3.30 6.40 -11.66
CA LYS A 106 3.18 6.85 -10.27
C LYS A 106 3.26 5.69 -9.28
N ILE A 107 2.80 4.50 -9.68
CA ILE A 107 2.95 3.28 -8.88
C ILE A 107 4.41 2.83 -8.88
N GLU A 108 5.09 2.90 -10.02
CA GLU A 108 6.53 2.60 -10.15
C GLU A 108 7.37 3.53 -9.25
N GLU A 109 7.10 4.84 -9.27
CA GLU A 109 7.75 5.81 -8.36
C GLU A 109 7.59 5.40 -6.89
N THR A 110 6.38 5.03 -6.47
CA THR A 110 6.16 4.57 -5.09
C THR A 110 6.85 3.23 -4.81
N THR A 111 6.93 2.35 -5.82
CA THR A 111 7.58 1.05 -5.69
C THR A 111 9.07 1.22 -5.42
N GLU A 112 9.76 2.04 -6.20
CA GLU A 112 11.19 2.29 -6.01
C GLU A 112 11.48 2.81 -4.59
N PHE A 113 10.67 3.75 -4.10
CA PHE A 113 10.81 4.27 -2.74
C PHE A 113 10.61 3.19 -1.67
N LEU A 114 9.54 2.39 -1.80
CA LEU A 114 9.21 1.34 -0.83
C LEU A 114 10.23 0.21 -0.83
N MET A 115 10.79 -0.14 -1.99
CA MET A 115 11.89 -1.10 -2.10
C MET A 115 13.15 -0.59 -1.38
N ARG A 116 13.52 0.68 -1.57
CA ARG A 116 14.66 1.28 -0.84
C ARG A 116 14.45 1.28 0.68
N PHE A 117 13.23 1.50 1.14
CA PHE A 117 12.91 1.36 2.57
C PHE A 117 13.12 -0.08 3.03
N ASN A 118 12.57 -1.05 2.29
CA ASN A 118 12.75 -2.47 2.58
C ASN A 118 14.23 -2.85 2.67
N ASP A 119 15.03 -2.52 1.64
CA ASP A 119 16.46 -2.85 1.58
C ASP A 119 17.25 -2.29 2.78
N ARG A 120 16.83 -1.14 3.30
CA ARG A 120 17.47 -0.50 4.45
C ARG A 120 17.14 -1.17 5.78
N TYR A 121 15.90 -1.62 5.94
CA TYR A 121 15.32 -1.97 7.25
C TYR A 121 14.97 -3.45 7.44
N ALA A 122 14.85 -4.24 6.36
CA ALA A 122 14.52 -5.66 6.44
C ALA A 122 15.58 -6.48 7.17
N GLU A 123 16.85 -6.08 7.08
CA GLU A 123 17.99 -6.77 7.65
C GLU A 123 18.98 -5.82 8.35
N ASN A 124 19.83 -6.40 9.21
CA ASN A 124 20.96 -5.72 9.84
C ASN A 124 20.54 -4.43 10.57
N MET A 125 19.53 -4.50 11.42
CA MET A 125 19.05 -3.36 12.20
C MET A 125 20.08 -2.97 13.27
N ASP A 126 20.31 -1.66 13.41
CA ASP A 126 21.18 -1.09 14.44
C ASP A 126 20.57 0.17 15.05
N GLU A 127 21.21 0.70 16.10
CA GLU A 127 20.74 1.87 16.82
C GLU A 127 20.69 3.13 15.92
N SER A 128 21.53 3.21 14.88
CA SER A 128 21.57 4.34 13.95
C SER A 128 20.34 4.35 13.03
N LYS A 129 19.97 3.18 12.50
CA LYS A 129 18.76 2.96 11.70
C LYS A 129 17.51 3.22 12.52
N LEU A 130 17.50 2.79 13.78
CA LEU A 130 16.35 3.00 14.68
C LEU A 130 16.09 4.49 14.96
N LYS A 131 17.12 5.33 14.99
CA LYS A 131 16.99 6.80 15.16
C LYS A 131 16.31 7.47 13.96
N THR A 132 16.52 6.97 12.75
CA THR A 132 15.91 7.51 11.52
C THR A 132 14.57 6.89 11.17
N LEU A 133 14.25 5.73 11.77
CA LEU A 133 13.06 4.94 11.45
C LEU A 133 11.76 5.76 11.48
N LYS A 134 11.58 6.65 12.47
CA LYS A 134 10.36 7.48 12.56
C LYS A 134 10.11 8.32 11.32
N GLN A 135 11.17 8.99 10.87
CA GLN A 135 11.11 9.91 9.75
C GLN A 135 10.89 9.16 8.45
N ASP A 136 11.54 8.00 8.31
CA ASP A 136 11.37 7.14 7.15
C ASP A 136 9.97 6.53 7.11
N LEU A 137 9.43 6.05 8.24
CA LEU A 137 8.05 5.57 8.36
C LEU A 137 7.02 6.66 8.05
N SER A 138 7.28 7.92 8.43
CA SER A 138 6.41 9.04 8.03
C SER A 138 6.39 9.25 6.52
N THR A 139 7.53 9.02 5.85
CA THR A 139 7.61 9.14 4.38
C THR A 139 7.01 7.93 3.69
N VAL A 140 7.20 6.72 4.23
CA VAL A 140 6.49 5.50 3.80
C VAL A 140 4.98 5.70 3.86
N GLY A 141 4.43 6.26 4.93
CA GLY A 141 2.99 6.51 5.04
C GLY A 141 2.43 7.37 3.91
N ARG A 142 3.11 8.47 3.57
CA ARG A 142 2.74 9.33 2.44
C ARG A 142 2.85 8.59 1.10
N CYS A 143 3.90 7.78 0.94
CA CYS A 143 4.12 6.97 -0.25
C CYS A 143 3.00 5.92 -0.43
N LEU A 144 2.63 5.21 0.64
CA LEU A 144 1.52 4.26 0.65
C LEU A 144 0.20 4.95 0.34
N GLU A 145 -0.04 6.15 0.87
CA GLU A 145 -1.28 6.90 0.61
C GLU A 145 -1.39 7.25 -0.88
N GLN A 146 -0.29 7.74 -1.48
CA GLN A 146 -0.22 8.00 -2.92
C GLN A 146 -0.41 6.70 -3.73
N ARG A 147 0.21 5.60 -3.31
CA ARG A 147 0.06 4.30 -3.98
C ARG A 147 -1.39 3.84 -3.96
N PHE A 148 -2.03 3.83 -2.79
CA PHE A 148 -3.40 3.35 -2.64
C PHE A 148 -4.40 4.19 -3.45
N LYS A 149 -4.24 5.52 -3.48
CA LYS A 149 -5.06 6.40 -4.33
C LYS A 149 -4.93 6.07 -5.82
N ASN A 150 -3.74 5.68 -6.27
CA ASN A 150 -3.51 5.29 -7.66
C ASN A 150 -4.11 3.91 -7.98
N GLU A 151 -3.96 2.95 -7.08
CA GLU A 151 -4.59 1.62 -7.21
C GLU A 151 -6.12 1.72 -7.21
N ASP A 152 -6.70 2.58 -6.37
CA ASP A 152 -8.14 2.83 -6.33
C ASP A 152 -8.63 3.40 -7.68
N ARG A 153 -7.84 4.25 -8.35
CA ARG A 153 -8.16 4.73 -9.70
C ARG A 153 -8.16 3.59 -10.72
N LEU A 154 -7.27 2.61 -10.61
CA LEU A 154 -7.29 1.42 -11.47
C LEU A 154 -8.57 0.60 -11.24
N ILE A 155 -8.94 0.37 -9.98
CA ILE A 155 -10.17 -0.36 -9.62
C ILE A 155 -11.42 0.37 -10.11
N ILE A 156 -11.48 1.69 -9.96
CA ILE A 156 -12.58 2.52 -10.50
C ILE A 156 -12.62 2.43 -12.03
N GLY A 157 -11.48 2.51 -12.70
CA GLY A 157 -11.39 2.35 -14.15
C GLY A 157 -11.96 1.02 -14.63
N LEU A 158 -11.59 -0.08 -13.96
CA LEU A 158 -12.14 -1.41 -14.25
C LEU A 158 -13.66 -1.45 -14.08
N ARG A 159 -14.20 -0.84 -13.01
CA ARG A 159 -15.65 -0.80 -12.76
C ARG A 159 -16.42 -0.02 -13.83
N LEU A 160 -15.88 1.11 -14.27
CA LEU A 160 -16.50 1.91 -15.33
C LEU A 160 -16.56 1.10 -16.63
N VAL A 161 -15.46 0.44 -16.98
CA VAL A 161 -15.40 -0.45 -18.13
C VAL A 161 -16.40 -1.60 -18.00
N HIS A 162 -16.44 -2.25 -16.84
CA HIS A 162 -17.42 -3.31 -16.57
C HIS A 162 -18.86 -2.81 -16.73
N SER A 163 -19.20 -1.65 -16.18
CA SER A 163 -20.53 -1.05 -16.31
C SER A 163 -20.91 -0.75 -17.76
N ILE A 164 -19.94 -0.33 -18.58
CA ILE A 164 -20.15 -0.03 -20.01
C ILE A 164 -20.40 -1.34 -20.78
N VAL A 165 -19.60 -2.37 -20.54
CA VAL A 165 -19.70 -3.67 -21.23
C VAL A 165 -20.96 -4.44 -20.81
N SER A 166 -21.34 -4.38 -19.53
CA SER A 166 -22.50 -5.10 -19.00
C SER A 166 -23.85 -4.46 -19.31
N GLY A 167 -23.90 -3.35 -20.06
CA GLY A 167 -25.13 -2.85 -20.68
C GLY A 167 -26.23 -2.39 -19.71
N LYS A 168 -25.90 -1.77 -18.57
CA LYS A 168 -26.91 -1.06 -17.78
C LYS A 168 -27.15 0.34 -18.37
N PHE A 169 -27.86 0.39 -19.49
CA PHE A 169 -28.72 1.53 -19.79
C PHE A 169 -30.01 1.31 -19.00
N ASN A 170 -30.41 2.30 -18.20
CA ASN A 170 -31.78 2.40 -17.69
C ASN A 170 -32.77 2.39 -18.85
#